data_AF-A0A3L6D630-F1
#
_entry.id   AF-A0A3L6D630-F1
#
_cell.length_a   1.000
_cell.length_b   1.000
_cell.length_c   1.000
_cell.angle_alpha   90.00
_cell.angle_beta   90.00
_cell.angle_gamma   90.00
#
_symmetry.space_group_name_H-M   'P 1'
#
loop_
_entity.id
_entity.type
_entity.pdbx_description
1 polymer ?
#
loop_
_entity_poly.entity_id
_entity_poly.type
_entity_poly.pdbx_seq_one_letter_code
_entity_poly.pdbx_strand_id
1 'polypeptide(L)'
;MPGQTGVAEFDQYAGYVTVDAKAGRALFYYFVEAPQDPSNKPLVLWLNGGPGCSSFGSGAMVELGPFSVHSDNKTLYKKRHAWNRMANMLFIEIPAGVGYSYSNTTSDYYNTGDQRTTDDAYTFLITWLEKFPEYQDRDFFITGESYAGHYIPELANLILSKNRATNVTSIKLKGVALVFGDPCTNHYVSSYLNRPEVQRALHANTTGLGYPWMDCSSQQIFDNWKDSPETMLPSIKKLISSGTRIWLYSVLIHFNTICAGQSWLPIEAAWRPWHVDNEVAGYVIGYKGLVFATVRGAGHMVPYYQPRRALALFSSFLEGELPPR
;
A
#
# COMPACT_ATOMS: atom_id res chain seq x y z
N MET A 1 -8.52 20.62 11.98
CA MET A 1 -8.95 20.67 10.56
C MET A 1 -10.38 21.22 10.48
N PRO A 2 -10.80 21.97 9.44
CA PRO A 2 -12.20 22.36 9.28
C PRO A 2 -13.14 21.14 9.36
N GLY A 3 -14.31 21.31 9.98
CA GLY A 3 -15.28 20.22 10.17
C GLY A 3 -14.93 19.20 11.26
N GLN A 4 -13.71 19.22 11.81
CA GLN A 4 -13.35 18.43 12.98
C GLN A 4 -14.05 18.99 14.23
N THR A 5 -14.75 18.12 14.95
CA THR A 5 -15.40 18.47 16.22
C THR A 5 -14.62 17.88 17.39
N GLY A 6 -14.60 18.59 18.52
CA GLY A 6 -13.85 18.20 19.72
C GLY A 6 -12.40 18.71 19.76
N VAL A 7 -11.71 18.38 20.85
CA VAL A 7 -10.30 18.77 21.09
C VAL A 7 -9.38 17.89 20.23
N ALA A 8 -8.27 18.44 19.75
CA ALA A 8 -7.24 17.65 19.06
C ALA A 8 -6.62 16.62 20.02
N GLU A 9 -6.67 15.34 19.67
CA GLU A 9 -6.15 14.23 20.48
C GLU A 9 -4.76 13.74 20.04
N PHE A 10 -4.29 14.20 18.89
CA PHE A 10 -3.01 13.84 18.28
C PHE A 10 -2.60 14.92 17.30
N ASP A 11 -1.30 15.03 17.07
CA ASP A 11 -0.76 15.94 16.07
C ASP A 11 -0.95 15.38 14.66
N GLN A 12 -1.25 16.28 13.72
CA GLN A 12 -1.44 15.96 12.32
C GLN A 12 -0.80 17.03 11.44
N TYR A 13 -0.12 16.59 10.39
CA TYR A 13 0.67 17.43 9.51
C TYR A 13 0.33 17.09 8.07
N ALA A 14 0.33 18.10 7.21
CA ALA A 14 0.20 17.92 5.77
C ALA A 14 1.11 18.90 5.05
N GLY A 15 1.55 18.53 3.85
CA GLY A 15 2.34 19.42 3.03
C GLY A 15 3.02 18.67 1.91
N TYR A 16 4.12 19.26 1.44
CA TYR A 16 4.83 18.78 0.27
C TYR A 16 6.28 18.49 0.61
N VAL A 17 6.83 17.50 -0.07
CA VAL A 17 8.27 17.26 -0.17
C VAL A 17 8.65 17.29 -1.64
N THR A 18 9.61 18.14 -1.99
CA THR A 18 10.17 18.21 -3.33
C THR A 18 11.08 17.02 -3.57
N VAL A 19 10.80 16.25 -4.63
CA VAL A 19 11.56 15.05 -5.00
C VAL A 19 12.41 15.27 -6.26
N ASP A 20 12.05 16.25 -7.09
CA ASP A 20 12.88 16.74 -8.18
C ASP A 20 12.71 18.26 -8.32
N ALA A 21 13.71 19.01 -7.85
CA ALA A 21 13.69 20.47 -7.91
C ALA A 21 13.76 21.02 -9.35
N LYS A 22 14.42 20.29 -10.26
CA LYS A 22 14.55 20.73 -11.66
C LYS A 22 13.24 20.57 -12.40
N ALA A 23 12.53 19.46 -12.17
CA ALA A 23 11.21 19.24 -12.74
C ALA A 23 10.12 20.05 -12.03
N GLY A 24 10.41 20.60 -10.85
CA GLY A 24 9.41 21.18 -9.94
C GLY A 24 8.43 20.12 -9.44
N ARG A 25 8.89 18.88 -9.24
CA ARG A 25 8.09 17.73 -8.82
C ARG A 25 8.07 17.63 -7.31
N ALA A 26 6.88 17.60 -6.74
CA ALA A 26 6.66 17.50 -5.30
C ALA A 26 5.51 16.54 -5.00
N LEU A 27 5.69 15.73 -3.95
CA LEU A 27 4.67 14.79 -3.49
C LEU A 27 4.00 15.33 -2.23
N PHE A 28 2.68 15.25 -2.20
CA PHE A 28 1.85 15.59 -1.06
C PHE A 28 1.83 14.44 -0.05
N TYR A 29 1.83 14.80 1.22
CA TYR A 29 1.63 13.85 2.31
C TYR A 29 0.62 14.36 3.33
N TYR A 30 0.01 13.40 4.01
CA TYR A 30 -0.72 13.59 5.24
C TYR A 30 -0.14 12.65 6.29
N PHE A 31 0.20 13.19 7.45
CA PHE A 31 0.82 12.46 8.54
C PHE A 31 -0.01 12.67 9.82
N VAL A 32 -0.25 11.60 10.56
CA VAL A 32 -0.97 11.63 11.83
C VAL A 32 -0.25 10.80 12.87
N GLU A 33 -0.05 11.39 14.03
CA GLU A 33 0.52 10.68 15.17
C GLU A 33 -0.48 9.71 15.80
N ALA A 34 0.08 8.80 16.59
CA ALA A 34 -0.72 8.00 17.49
C ALA A 34 -1.28 8.86 18.64
N PRO A 35 -2.58 8.75 18.99
CA PRO A 35 -3.15 9.50 20.11
C PRO A 35 -2.58 9.13 21.48
N GLN A 36 -1.91 7.99 21.58
CA GLN A 36 -1.30 7.50 22.82
C GLN A 36 0.14 7.09 22.56
N ASP A 37 1.03 7.71 23.32
CA ASP A 37 2.47 7.44 23.30
C ASP A 37 3.09 7.41 21.89
N PRO A 38 2.87 8.45 21.05
CA PRO A 38 3.40 8.48 19.68
C PRO A 38 4.92 8.33 19.67
N SER A 39 5.58 8.77 20.75
CA SER A 39 7.02 8.67 20.98
C SER A 39 7.57 7.26 21.17
N ASN A 40 6.75 6.22 21.25
CA ASN A 40 7.20 4.81 21.23
C ASN A 40 6.54 3.98 20.14
N LYS A 41 5.65 4.59 19.33
CA LYS A 41 4.96 3.90 18.24
C LYS A 41 5.81 3.85 16.96
N PRO A 42 5.65 2.81 16.13
CA PRO A 42 6.34 2.71 14.86
C PRO A 42 5.85 3.79 13.87
N LEU A 43 6.67 4.07 12.86
CA LEU A 43 6.27 4.86 11.68
C LEU A 43 5.79 3.88 10.60
N VAL A 44 4.59 4.12 10.08
CA VAL A 44 3.97 3.26 9.08
C VAL A 44 3.56 4.08 7.87
N LEU A 45 4.17 3.77 6.72
CA LEU A 45 3.79 4.31 5.43
C LEU A 45 2.57 3.56 4.88
N TRP A 46 1.57 4.27 4.39
CA TRP A 46 0.45 3.75 3.61
C TRP A 46 0.47 4.26 2.17
N LEU A 47 0.31 3.32 1.22
CA LEU A 47 0.21 3.58 -0.21
C LEU A 47 -1.06 2.93 -0.79
N ASN A 48 -1.98 3.74 -1.33
CA ASN A 48 -3.00 3.19 -2.22
C ASN A 48 -2.37 2.87 -3.60
N GLY A 49 -3.04 1.99 -4.35
CA GLY A 49 -2.59 1.55 -5.68
C GLY A 49 -3.19 2.36 -6.83
N GLY A 50 -3.94 1.66 -7.70
CA GLY A 50 -4.47 2.19 -8.96
C GLY A 50 -3.83 1.45 -10.14
N PRO A 51 -2.63 1.85 -10.64
CA PRO A 51 -1.81 3.01 -10.23
C PRO A 51 -2.56 4.35 -10.37
N GLY A 52 -2.25 5.31 -9.50
CA GLY A 52 -2.82 6.66 -9.57
C GLY A 52 -3.91 7.02 -8.55
N CYS A 53 -4.17 6.16 -7.55
CA CYS A 53 -5.16 6.43 -6.51
C CYS A 53 -4.55 7.18 -5.32
N SER A 54 -5.31 8.11 -4.75
CA SER A 54 -4.86 8.95 -3.63
C SER A 54 -4.81 8.19 -2.31
N SER A 55 -3.63 8.19 -1.67
CA SER A 55 -3.45 7.67 -0.31
C SER A 55 -4.13 8.50 0.77
N PHE A 56 -4.28 9.81 0.54
CA PHE A 56 -4.97 10.71 1.46
C PHE A 56 -6.50 10.54 1.35
N GLY A 57 -7.02 10.56 0.14
CA GLY A 57 -8.45 10.41 -0.15
C GLY A 57 -8.97 9.03 0.20
N SER A 58 -8.44 7.98 -0.45
CA SER A 58 -8.91 6.60 -0.22
C SER A 58 -8.42 6.09 1.13
N GLY A 59 -7.10 6.01 1.33
CA GLY A 59 -6.52 5.46 2.55
C GLY A 59 -6.92 6.22 3.82
N ALA A 60 -6.54 7.50 3.92
CA ALA A 60 -6.76 8.25 5.16
C ALA A 60 -8.25 8.58 5.39
N MET A 61 -8.94 9.15 4.40
CA MET A 61 -10.30 9.68 4.58
C MET A 61 -11.40 8.64 4.40
N VAL A 62 -11.23 7.60 3.59
CA VAL A 62 -12.25 6.55 3.37
C VAL A 62 -11.99 5.30 4.20
N GLU A 63 -10.75 4.83 4.25
CA GLU A 63 -10.45 3.52 4.82
C GLU A 63 -10.03 3.58 6.29
N LEU A 64 -8.76 3.86 6.56
CA LEU A 64 -8.08 3.52 7.81
C LEU A 64 -7.52 4.70 8.60
N GLY A 65 -7.56 5.92 8.05
CA GLY A 65 -7.15 7.11 8.78
C GLY A 65 -8.12 7.49 9.90
N PRO A 66 -7.78 8.53 10.69
CA PRO A 66 -8.52 8.88 11.90
C PRO A 66 -9.93 9.44 11.65
N PHE A 67 -10.19 9.97 10.46
CA PHE A 67 -11.42 10.69 10.14
C PHE A 67 -12.07 10.18 8.85
N SER A 68 -13.38 10.42 8.74
CA SER A 68 -14.14 10.38 7.50
C SER A 68 -15.05 11.59 7.41
N VAL A 69 -15.47 11.91 6.18
CA VAL A 69 -16.39 13.02 5.90
C VAL A 69 -17.83 12.54 6.09
N HIS A 70 -18.65 13.31 6.80
CA HIS A 70 -20.09 13.09 6.89
C HIS A 70 -20.78 13.33 5.55
N SER A 71 -21.99 12.79 5.39
CA SER A 71 -22.82 12.99 4.19
C SER A 71 -23.26 14.45 3.98
N ASP A 72 -22.97 15.35 4.93
CA ASP A 72 -23.19 16.80 4.78
C ASP A 72 -22.07 17.50 3.97
N ASN A 73 -21.01 16.76 3.61
CA ASN A 73 -19.83 17.21 2.89
C ASN A 73 -19.06 18.36 3.59
N LYS A 74 -19.25 18.54 4.90
CA LYS A 74 -18.71 19.67 5.67
C LYS A 74 -18.05 19.25 6.97
N THR A 75 -18.59 18.25 7.65
CA THR A 75 -18.12 17.83 8.97
C THR A 75 -17.38 16.50 8.91
N LEU A 76 -16.48 16.28 9.88
CA LEU A 76 -15.69 15.08 10.01
C LEU A 76 -16.15 14.28 11.23
N TYR A 77 -16.25 12.96 11.07
CA TYR A 77 -16.39 12.05 12.20
C TYR A 77 -15.12 11.23 12.40
N LYS A 78 -14.84 10.94 13.67
CA LYS A 78 -13.71 10.10 14.08
C LYS A 78 -14.02 8.63 13.88
N LYS A 79 -13.07 7.88 13.31
CA LYS A 79 -13.16 6.43 13.18
C LYS A 79 -12.68 5.72 14.44
N ARG A 80 -13.50 4.80 14.96
CA ARG A 80 -13.18 4.02 16.16
C ARG A 80 -11.97 3.09 15.97
N HIS A 81 -11.79 2.58 14.75
CA HIS A 81 -10.77 1.58 14.41
C HIS A 81 -9.68 2.14 13.47
N ALA A 82 -9.38 3.43 13.57
CA ALA A 82 -8.30 4.04 12.81
C ALA A 82 -6.96 3.39 13.14
N TRP A 83 -6.10 3.21 12.12
CA TRP A 83 -4.80 2.56 12.29
C TRP A 83 -3.81 3.41 13.07
N ASN A 84 -3.97 4.73 13.10
CA ASN A 84 -3.13 5.60 13.92
C ASN A 84 -3.25 5.31 15.42
N ARG A 85 -4.22 4.50 15.86
CA ARG A 85 -4.27 4.00 17.24
C ARG A 85 -3.09 3.09 17.60
N MET A 86 -2.46 2.47 16.60
CA MET A 86 -1.35 1.52 16.80
C MET A 86 0.00 2.05 16.28
N ALA A 87 0.01 3.10 15.47
CA ALA A 87 1.21 3.61 14.80
C ALA A 87 1.11 5.10 14.47
N ASN A 88 2.25 5.73 14.18
CA ASN A 88 2.29 7.01 13.50
C ASN A 88 2.11 6.74 12.00
N MET A 89 1.03 7.24 11.40
CA MET A 89 0.64 6.89 10.02
C MET A 89 1.01 8.01 9.05
N LEU A 90 1.81 7.66 8.04
CA LEU A 90 2.21 8.53 6.95
C LEU A 90 1.53 8.07 5.65
N PHE A 91 0.77 8.95 5.02
CA PHE A 91 0.11 8.73 3.74
C PHE A 91 0.80 9.59 2.68
N ILE A 92 1.28 8.98 1.60
CA ILE A 92 1.93 9.71 0.50
C ILE A 92 1.13 9.50 -0.78
N GLU A 93 0.84 10.58 -1.50
CA GLU A 93 0.19 10.50 -2.81
C GLU A 93 1.25 10.33 -3.90
N ILE A 94 1.33 9.13 -4.48
CA ILE A 94 2.30 8.79 -5.52
C ILE A 94 1.60 8.17 -6.75
N PRO A 95 2.12 8.39 -7.97
CA PRO A 95 3.18 9.34 -8.32
C PRO A 95 2.70 10.81 -8.39
N ALA A 96 3.57 11.72 -8.86
CA ALA A 96 3.16 13.08 -9.21
C ALA A 96 2.00 13.08 -10.22
N GLY A 97 0.98 13.92 -9.97
CA GLY A 97 -0.31 13.92 -10.67
C GLY A 97 -1.43 13.23 -9.91
N VAL A 98 -1.12 12.49 -8.84
CA VAL A 98 -2.11 11.87 -7.96
C VAL A 98 -2.53 12.83 -6.86
N GLY A 99 -3.84 13.06 -6.74
CA GLY A 99 -4.40 13.89 -5.69
C GLY A 99 -3.83 15.31 -5.72
N TYR A 100 -3.10 15.69 -4.68
CA TYR A 100 -2.43 16.97 -4.58
C TYR A 100 -0.97 16.95 -5.01
N SER A 101 -0.36 15.79 -5.26
CA SER A 101 1.01 15.68 -5.79
C SER A 101 1.09 16.20 -7.22
N TYR A 102 2.18 16.91 -7.56
CA TYR A 102 2.29 17.60 -8.85
C TYR A 102 3.73 17.64 -9.39
N SER A 103 3.84 18.00 -10.67
CA SER A 103 5.07 18.40 -11.33
C SER A 103 4.85 19.64 -12.21
N ASN A 104 5.82 20.55 -12.22
CA ASN A 104 5.81 21.69 -13.15
C ASN A 104 6.25 21.29 -14.57
N THR A 105 6.71 20.04 -14.76
CA THR A 105 7.18 19.52 -16.03
C THR A 105 6.12 18.64 -16.67
N THR A 106 5.52 19.10 -17.76
CA THR A 106 4.41 18.41 -18.45
C THR A 106 4.74 16.97 -18.84
N SER A 107 5.96 16.68 -19.29
CA SER A 107 6.37 15.32 -19.67
C SER A 107 6.34 14.33 -18.51
N ASP A 108 6.38 14.80 -17.25
CA ASP A 108 6.33 13.89 -16.11
C ASP A 108 4.99 13.16 -16.00
N TYR A 109 3.90 13.76 -16.46
CA TYR A 109 2.59 13.12 -16.46
C TYR A 109 2.45 12.04 -17.55
N TYR A 110 3.36 12.03 -18.53
CA TYR A 110 3.35 11.09 -19.66
C TYR A 110 4.48 10.06 -19.59
N ASN A 111 5.50 10.30 -18.77
CA ASN A 111 6.66 9.44 -18.58
C ASN A 111 6.72 8.96 -17.12
N THR A 112 5.66 8.27 -16.68
CA THR A 112 5.53 7.72 -15.33
C THR A 112 5.62 6.21 -15.32
N GLY A 113 5.97 5.62 -14.18
CA GLY A 113 6.28 4.21 -14.11
C GLY A 113 6.77 3.76 -12.74
N ASP A 114 6.94 2.45 -12.57
CA ASP A 114 7.33 1.81 -11.32
C ASP A 114 8.70 2.33 -10.85
N GLN A 115 9.72 2.32 -11.72
CA GLN A 115 11.07 2.78 -11.35
C GLN A 115 11.09 4.24 -10.85
N ARG A 116 10.48 5.17 -11.59
CA ARG A 116 10.47 6.59 -11.21
C ARG A 116 9.67 6.81 -9.93
N THR A 117 8.54 6.14 -9.80
CA THR A 117 7.69 6.22 -8.60
C THR A 117 8.43 5.73 -7.37
N THR A 118 9.20 4.64 -7.50
CA THR A 118 10.05 4.10 -6.46
C THR A 118 11.18 5.06 -6.07
N ASP A 119 11.87 5.67 -7.05
CA ASP A 119 12.95 6.64 -6.79
C ASP A 119 12.43 7.92 -6.11
N ASP A 120 11.27 8.43 -6.56
CA ASP A 120 10.62 9.59 -5.95
C ASP A 120 10.15 9.29 -4.53
N ALA A 121 9.54 8.12 -4.29
CA ALA A 121 9.11 7.72 -2.95
C ALA A 121 10.30 7.55 -1.99
N TYR A 122 11.43 7.01 -2.46
CA TYR A 122 12.64 6.94 -1.65
C TYR A 122 13.20 8.34 -1.33
N THR A 123 13.28 9.21 -2.33
CA THR A 123 13.74 10.61 -2.14
C THR A 123 12.83 11.36 -1.19
N PHE A 124 11.51 11.16 -1.30
CA PHE A 124 10.54 11.68 -0.35
C PHE A 124 10.87 11.24 1.08
N LEU A 125 11.06 9.93 1.31
CA LEU A 125 11.24 9.39 2.65
C LEU A 125 12.50 9.96 3.32
N ILE A 126 13.61 10.05 2.58
CA ILE A 126 14.85 10.61 3.11
C ILE A 126 14.67 12.09 3.47
N THR A 127 14.17 12.90 2.54
CA THR A 127 13.96 14.34 2.76
C THR A 127 12.93 14.60 3.87
N TRP A 128 11.89 13.76 3.97
CA TRP A 128 10.89 13.86 5.04
C TRP A 128 11.49 13.52 6.39
N LEU A 129 12.30 12.47 6.49
CA LEU A 129 12.99 12.07 7.72
C LEU A 129 14.06 13.09 8.15
N GLU A 130 14.64 13.86 7.24
CA GLU A 130 15.48 15.01 7.59
C GLU A 130 14.69 16.13 8.26
N LYS A 131 13.42 16.32 7.85
CA LYS A 131 12.52 17.33 8.41
C LYS A 131 11.86 16.90 9.73
N PHE A 132 11.64 15.60 9.90
CA PHE A 132 11.08 15.00 11.12
C PHE A 132 12.08 13.99 11.73
N PRO A 133 13.23 14.46 12.23
CA PRO A 133 14.33 13.61 12.70
C PRO A 133 13.94 12.67 13.85
N GLU A 134 12.91 13.01 14.64
CA GLU A 134 12.36 12.20 15.71
C GLU A 134 11.79 10.84 15.26
N TYR A 135 11.58 10.65 13.94
CA TYR A 135 11.18 9.37 13.38
C TYR A 135 12.29 8.56 12.70
N GLN A 136 13.51 9.12 12.55
CA GLN A 136 14.62 8.43 11.86
C GLN A 136 14.98 7.07 12.48
N ASP A 137 14.89 6.99 13.80
CA ASP A 137 15.25 5.80 14.56
C ASP A 137 14.08 4.84 14.82
N ARG A 138 12.90 5.13 14.27
CA ARG A 138 11.68 4.33 14.49
C ARG A 138 11.71 3.05 13.68
N ASP A 139 11.09 2.03 14.24
CA ASP A 139 10.68 0.87 13.45
C ASP A 139 9.76 1.34 12.33
N PHE A 140 10.17 1.06 11.10
CA PHE A 140 9.50 1.51 9.89
C PHE A 140 8.82 0.35 9.18
N PHE A 141 7.56 0.55 8.79
CA PHE A 141 6.80 -0.41 8.02
C PHE A 141 6.19 0.24 6.80
N ILE A 142 6.06 -0.52 5.72
CA ILE A 142 5.38 -0.07 4.51
C ILE A 142 4.14 -0.92 4.31
N THR A 143 3.01 -0.26 4.16
CA THR A 143 1.70 -0.89 4.00
C THR A 143 0.96 -0.30 2.81
N GLY A 144 0.02 -1.05 2.26
CA GLY A 144 -0.82 -0.53 1.17
C GLY A 144 -1.70 -1.58 0.53
N GLU A 145 -2.31 -1.21 -0.58
CA GLU A 145 -3.30 -2.04 -1.25
C GLU A 145 -3.23 -1.99 -2.78
N SER A 146 -3.79 -3.02 -3.43
CA SER A 146 -3.93 -3.07 -4.88
C SER A 146 -2.57 -3.03 -5.59
N TYR A 147 -2.41 -2.14 -6.58
CA TYR A 147 -1.15 -1.90 -7.28
C TYR A 147 0.01 -1.48 -6.37
N ALA A 148 -0.23 -1.06 -5.11
CA ALA A 148 0.85 -0.90 -4.14
C ALA A 148 1.61 -2.22 -3.88
N GLY A 149 1.05 -3.38 -4.26
CA GLY A 149 1.78 -4.63 -4.34
C GLY A 149 3.03 -4.59 -5.25
N HIS A 150 3.11 -3.63 -6.19
CA HIS A 150 4.32 -3.30 -6.96
C HIS A 150 5.18 -2.27 -6.24
N TYR A 151 4.59 -1.15 -5.81
CA TYR A 151 5.31 -0.05 -5.15
C TYR A 151 6.06 -0.50 -3.89
N ILE A 152 5.42 -1.32 -3.05
CA ILE A 152 5.92 -1.67 -1.73
C ILE A 152 7.18 -2.54 -1.84
N PRO A 153 7.19 -3.66 -2.60
CA PRO A 153 8.41 -4.46 -2.66
C PRO A 153 9.56 -3.76 -3.38
N GLU A 154 9.29 -2.90 -4.36
CA GLU A 154 10.33 -2.12 -5.03
C GLU A 154 10.97 -1.10 -4.07
N LEU A 155 10.14 -0.28 -3.41
CA LEU A 155 10.60 0.71 -2.44
C LEU A 155 11.37 0.05 -1.28
N ALA A 156 10.84 -1.04 -0.74
CA ALA A 156 11.51 -1.80 0.33
C ALA A 156 12.88 -2.31 -0.12
N ASN A 157 12.99 -2.85 -1.34
CA ASN A 157 14.27 -3.32 -1.87
C ASN A 157 15.26 -2.18 -2.13
N LEU A 158 14.78 -1.02 -2.58
CA LEU A 158 15.61 0.18 -2.76
C LEU A 158 16.14 0.68 -1.41
N ILE A 159 15.28 0.75 -0.39
CA ILE A 159 15.68 1.10 0.99
C ILE A 159 16.79 0.17 1.48
N LEU A 160 16.59 -1.15 1.39
CA LEU A 160 17.60 -2.11 1.83
C LEU A 160 18.91 -2.01 1.04
N SER A 161 18.83 -1.72 -0.25
CA SER A 161 20.01 -1.50 -1.09
C SER A 161 20.79 -0.26 -0.64
N LYS A 162 20.09 0.86 -0.41
CA LYS A 162 20.69 2.13 0.00
C LYS A 162 21.24 2.07 1.42
N ASN A 163 20.54 1.44 2.36
CA ASN A 163 21.01 1.21 3.73
C ASN A 163 22.33 0.41 3.78
N ARG A 164 22.60 -0.46 2.79
CA ARG A 164 23.89 -1.19 2.69
C ARG A 164 25.00 -0.34 2.07
N ALA A 165 24.63 0.62 1.23
CA ALA A 165 25.56 1.44 0.46
C ALA A 165 25.99 2.72 1.20
N THR A 166 25.18 3.23 2.13
CA THR A 166 25.44 4.49 2.84
C THR A 166 25.51 4.27 4.36
N ASN A 167 26.44 4.98 5.03
CA ASN A 167 26.53 5.02 6.50
C ASN A 167 25.74 6.18 7.13
N VAL A 168 24.99 6.95 6.33
CA VAL A 168 24.55 8.31 6.69
C VAL A 168 23.09 8.36 7.18
N THR A 169 22.19 7.53 6.62
CA THR A 169 20.79 7.46 7.08
C THR A 169 20.25 6.05 6.78
N SER A 170 19.96 5.28 7.84
CA SER A 170 19.45 3.91 7.70
C SER A 170 17.99 3.85 8.15
N ILE A 171 17.08 3.61 7.21
CA ILE A 171 15.66 3.39 7.53
C ILE A 171 15.51 1.99 8.14
N LYS A 172 15.04 1.89 9.38
CA LYS A 172 14.87 0.62 10.11
C LYS A 172 13.62 -0.15 9.63
N LEU A 173 13.62 -0.59 8.38
CA LEU A 173 12.53 -1.38 7.80
C LEU A 173 12.36 -2.72 8.55
N LYS A 174 11.19 -2.92 9.18
CA LYS A 174 10.85 -4.12 9.96
C LYS A 174 9.87 -5.06 9.27
N GLY A 175 9.10 -4.57 8.31
CA GLY A 175 8.16 -5.40 7.58
C GLY A 175 7.35 -4.63 6.56
N VAL A 176 6.71 -5.40 5.68
CA VAL A 176 5.78 -4.89 4.68
C VAL A 176 4.46 -5.67 4.74
N ALA A 177 3.32 -4.97 4.60
CA ALA A 177 2.01 -5.61 4.53
C ALA A 177 1.21 -5.09 3.35
N LEU A 178 0.55 -5.97 2.59
CA LEU A 178 -0.18 -5.52 1.40
C LEU A 178 -1.46 -6.32 1.13
N VAL A 179 -2.50 -5.59 0.73
CA VAL A 179 -3.77 -6.15 0.26
C VAL A 179 -3.66 -6.56 -1.19
N PHE A 180 -3.92 -7.82 -1.49
CA PHE A 180 -4.10 -8.28 -2.86
C PHE A 180 -5.59 -8.49 -3.19
N GLY A 181 -6.09 -7.73 -4.18
CA GLY A 181 -6.99 -8.28 -5.19
C GLY A 181 -6.13 -9.12 -6.14
N ASP A 182 -6.62 -10.24 -6.64
CA ASP A 182 -5.82 -11.21 -7.42
C ASP A 182 -5.06 -10.55 -8.59
N PRO A 183 -3.73 -10.31 -8.47
CA PRO A 183 -2.97 -9.64 -9.52
C PRO A 183 -2.73 -10.58 -10.72
N CYS A 184 -2.89 -11.89 -10.51
CA CYS A 184 -2.73 -12.89 -11.54
C CYS A 184 -4.00 -13.01 -12.39
N THR A 185 -5.20 -12.97 -11.78
CA THR A 185 -6.46 -13.06 -12.54
C THR A 185 -6.62 -11.90 -13.51
N ASN A 186 -6.42 -10.66 -13.09
CA ASN A 186 -6.56 -9.51 -13.99
C ASN A 186 -5.53 -9.53 -15.12
N HIS A 187 -4.30 -10.00 -14.84
CA HIS A 187 -3.27 -10.19 -15.85
C HIS A 187 -3.61 -11.31 -16.84
N TYR A 188 -4.05 -12.49 -16.36
CA TYR A 188 -4.45 -13.60 -17.24
C TYR A 188 -5.62 -13.22 -18.12
N VAL A 189 -6.61 -12.51 -17.56
CA VAL A 189 -7.78 -12.02 -18.29
C VAL A 189 -7.36 -10.98 -19.33
N SER A 190 -6.55 -9.98 -18.96
CA SER A 190 -6.04 -8.99 -19.91
C SER A 190 -5.19 -9.61 -21.02
N SER A 191 -4.26 -10.50 -20.67
CA SER A 191 -3.44 -11.22 -21.65
C SER A 191 -4.27 -12.12 -22.57
N TYR A 192 -5.32 -12.75 -22.06
CA TYR A 192 -6.21 -13.61 -22.84
C TYR A 192 -7.09 -12.78 -23.78
N LEU A 193 -7.74 -11.72 -23.28
CA LEU A 193 -8.66 -10.88 -24.04
C LEU A 193 -7.96 -10.00 -25.09
N ASN A 194 -6.65 -9.78 -24.95
CA ASN A 194 -5.83 -9.10 -25.96
C ASN A 194 -5.28 -10.02 -27.07
N ARG A 195 -5.51 -11.33 -27.03
CA ARG A 195 -5.10 -12.24 -28.11
C ARG A 195 -5.95 -12.05 -29.36
N PRO A 196 -5.37 -11.93 -30.57
CA PRO A 196 -6.13 -11.73 -31.82
C PRO A 196 -7.17 -12.82 -32.07
N GLU A 197 -6.87 -14.08 -31.74
CA GLU A 197 -7.81 -15.19 -31.87
C GLU A 197 -8.98 -15.11 -30.89
N VAL A 198 -8.75 -14.59 -29.67
CA VAL A 198 -9.80 -14.38 -28.67
C VAL A 198 -10.68 -13.20 -29.08
N GLN A 199 -10.08 -12.10 -29.54
CA GLN A 199 -10.82 -10.95 -30.06
C GLN A 199 -11.69 -11.33 -31.27
N ARG A 200 -11.15 -12.12 -32.22
CA ARG A 200 -11.91 -12.64 -33.36
C ARG A 200 -13.06 -13.55 -32.92
N ALA A 201 -12.81 -14.47 -31.99
CA ALA A 201 -13.84 -15.39 -31.49
C ALA A 201 -14.96 -14.67 -30.73
N LEU A 202 -14.65 -13.57 -30.05
CA LEU A 202 -15.61 -12.75 -29.31
C LEU A 202 -16.26 -11.65 -30.16
N HIS A 203 -15.90 -11.53 -31.44
CA HIS A 203 -16.29 -10.40 -32.29
C HIS A 203 -15.94 -9.03 -31.67
N ALA A 204 -14.87 -8.96 -30.89
CA ALA A 204 -14.34 -7.75 -30.27
C ALA A 204 -13.25 -7.11 -31.14
N ASN A 205 -12.94 -5.82 -30.90
CA ASN A 205 -11.90 -5.07 -31.63
C ASN A 205 -12.07 -5.08 -33.18
N THR A 206 -13.31 -5.14 -33.67
CA THR A 206 -13.62 -5.23 -35.11
C THR A 206 -13.27 -3.97 -35.91
N THR A 207 -13.05 -2.85 -35.22
CA THR A 207 -12.68 -1.55 -35.79
C THR A 207 -11.19 -1.25 -35.74
N GLY A 208 -10.37 -2.13 -35.15
CA GLY A 208 -8.93 -1.89 -34.98
C GLY A 208 -8.61 -0.76 -34.00
N LEU A 209 -9.07 -0.91 -32.75
CA LEU A 209 -8.79 -0.01 -31.64
C LEU A 209 -7.29 0.26 -31.53
N GLY A 210 -6.90 1.53 -31.36
CA GLY A 210 -5.51 1.97 -31.23
C GLY A 210 -4.86 1.68 -29.87
N TYR A 211 -5.52 0.89 -29.02
CA TYR A 211 -5.08 0.57 -27.65
C TYR A 211 -5.54 -0.86 -27.28
N PRO A 212 -4.81 -1.56 -26.39
CA PRO A 212 -5.20 -2.86 -25.89
C PRO A 212 -6.41 -2.76 -24.95
N TRP A 213 -7.15 -3.86 -24.83
CA TRP A 213 -8.20 -4.03 -23.82
C TRP A 213 -7.60 -3.95 -22.40
N MET A 214 -8.30 -3.28 -21.47
CA MET A 214 -7.90 -3.17 -20.06
C MET A 214 -9.11 -3.10 -19.12
N ASP A 215 -8.92 -3.49 -17.86
CA ASP A 215 -9.97 -3.70 -16.85
C ASP A 215 -10.49 -2.40 -16.19
N CYS A 216 -9.60 -1.42 -15.96
CA CYS A 216 -9.94 -0.13 -15.35
C CYS A 216 -9.50 1.03 -16.25
N SER A 217 -10.34 2.06 -16.37
CA SER A 217 -10.06 3.26 -17.17
C SER A 217 -9.83 4.51 -16.30
N SER A 218 -8.57 4.92 -16.17
CA SER A 218 -8.22 6.33 -15.92
C SER A 218 -7.07 6.70 -16.86
N GLN A 219 -7.41 7.24 -18.03
CA GLN A 219 -6.52 7.33 -19.19
C GLN A 219 -5.15 7.96 -18.90
N GLN A 220 -5.06 9.05 -18.13
CA GLN A 220 -3.79 9.80 -18.12
C GLN A 220 -2.62 9.12 -17.39
N ILE A 221 -2.84 8.43 -16.27
CA ILE A 221 -1.75 7.72 -15.57
C ILE A 221 -1.62 6.28 -16.09
N PHE A 222 -2.73 5.59 -16.30
CA PHE A 222 -2.72 4.21 -16.79
C PHE A 222 -2.20 4.11 -18.22
N ASP A 223 -2.59 4.99 -19.15
CA ASP A 223 -2.13 4.93 -20.55
C ASP A 223 -0.64 5.32 -20.69
N ASN A 224 -0.10 5.99 -19.67
CA ASN A 224 1.26 6.50 -19.66
C ASN A 224 2.21 5.75 -18.72
N TRP A 225 1.73 4.69 -18.04
CA TRP A 225 2.56 3.84 -17.20
C TRP A 225 3.53 3.04 -18.08
N LYS A 226 4.84 3.27 -17.94
CA LYS A 226 5.85 2.79 -18.89
C LYS A 226 6.46 1.44 -18.55
N ASP A 227 6.43 1.05 -17.29
CA ASP A 227 7.07 -0.15 -16.79
C ASP A 227 6.27 -0.75 -15.63
N SER A 228 6.19 -2.08 -15.64
CA SER A 228 5.67 -2.89 -14.55
C SER A 228 6.32 -4.26 -14.68
N PRO A 229 7.00 -4.79 -13.65
CA PRO A 229 7.50 -6.16 -13.70
C PRO A 229 6.31 -7.13 -13.83
N GLU A 230 6.48 -8.20 -14.60
CA GLU A 230 5.44 -9.23 -14.78
C GLU A 230 5.08 -9.94 -13.47
N THR A 231 6.01 -9.96 -12.51
CA THR A 231 5.80 -10.55 -11.19
C THR A 231 6.68 -9.89 -10.14
N MET A 232 6.08 -9.70 -8.95
CA MET A 232 6.79 -9.21 -7.76
C MET A 232 7.50 -10.33 -6.99
N LEU A 233 7.40 -11.59 -7.43
CA LEU A 233 7.98 -12.74 -6.75
C LEU A 233 9.51 -12.63 -6.52
N PRO A 234 10.34 -12.18 -7.48
CA PRO A 234 11.77 -11.97 -7.25
C PRO A 234 12.03 -10.91 -6.16
N SER A 235 11.29 -9.81 -6.19
CA SER A 235 11.38 -8.73 -5.21
C SER A 235 10.97 -9.21 -3.82
N ILE A 236 9.88 -9.97 -3.71
CA ILE A 236 9.41 -10.59 -2.47
C ILE A 236 10.44 -11.59 -1.92
N LYS A 237 11.02 -12.45 -2.76
CA LYS A 237 12.07 -13.41 -2.36
C LYS A 237 13.31 -12.70 -1.80
N LYS A 238 13.70 -11.59 -2.41
CA LYS A 238 14.82 -10.75 -1.94
C LYS A 238 14.52 -10.10 -0.57
N LEU A 239 13.28 -9.69 -0.34
CA LEU A 239 12.86 -9.17 0.96
C LEU A 239 12.89 -10.25 2.04
N ILE A 240 12.35 -11.44 1.75
CA ILE A 240 12.40 -12.58 2.69
C ILE A 240 13.84 -12.94 3.03
N SER A 241 14.73 -13.03 2.04
CA SER A 241 16.15 -13.37 2.28
C SER A 241 16.92 -12.30 3.06
N SER A 242 16.44 -11.05 3.04
CA SER A 242 16.98 -9.96 3.88
C SER A 242 16.49 -9.98 5.33
N GLY A 243 15.58 -10.90 5.69
CA GLY A 243 14.94 -10.95 7.01
C GLY A 243 13.76 -9.99 7.18
N THR A 244 13.31 -9.33 6.11
CA THR A 244 12.12 -8.47 6.14
C THR A 244 10.87 -9.34 6.25
N ARG A 245 10.03 -9.07 7.25
CA ARG A 245 8.76 -9.78 7.44
C ARG A 245 7.74 -9.33 6.40
N ILE A 246 7.07 -10.27 5.75
CA ILE A 246 6.06 -9.97 4.73
C ILE A 246 4.70 -10.48 5.17
N TRP A 247 3.69 -9.62 5.10
CA TRP A 247 2.30 -9.98 5.36
C TRP A 247 1.46 -9.73 4.11
N LEU A 248 0.86 -10.80 3.61
CA LEU A 248 -0.07 -10.75 2.51
C LEU A 248 -1.46 -10.95 3.07
N TYR A 249 -2.39 -10.06 2.76
CA TYR A 249 -3.78 -10.28 3.16
C TYR A 249 -4.75 -10.04 2.02
N SER A 250 -5.83 -10.83 2.01
CA SER A 250 -6.80 -10.83 0.91
C SER A 250 -8.22 -11.10 1.41
N VAL A 251 -9.19 -10.78 0.56
CA VAL A 251 -10.61 -11.08 0.76
C VAL A 251 -11.04 -12.41 0.17
N LEU A 252 -10.23 -12.97 -0.73
CA LEU A 252 -10.55 -14.22 -1.43
C LEU A 252 -9.96 -15.42 -0.68
N ILE A 253 -10.84 -16.37 -0.34
CA ILE A 253 -10.45 -17.67 0.24
C ILE A 253 -9.69 -18.52 -0.80
N HIS A 254 -9.94 -18.29 -2.10
CA HIS A 254 -9.31 -18.98 -3.22
C HIS A 254 -8.14 -18.20 -3.82
N PHE A 255 -7.53 -17.26 -3.08
CA PHE A 255 -6.24 -16.72 -3.50
C PHE A 255 -5.32 -17.92 -3.70
N ASN A 256 -4.98 -18.24 -4.96
CA ASN A 256 -4.22 -19.43 -5.28
C ASN A 256 -2.97 -19.40 -4.41
N THR A 257 -2.92 -20.27 -3.41
CA THR A 257 -1.88 -20.34 -2.38
C THR A 257 -0.48 -20.55 -2.99
N ILE A 258 -0.47 -20.89 -4.28
CA ILE A 258 0.66 -20.93 -5.21
C ILE A 258 1.43 -19.60 -5.23
N CYS A 259 0.76 -18.44 -5.21
CA CYS A 259 1.44 -17.13 -5.19
C CYS A 259 1.95 -16.75 -3.78
N ALA A 260 1.29 -17.23 -2.73
CA ALA A 260 1.62 -16.86 -1.35
C ALA A 260 2.75 -17.69 -0.72
N GLY A 261 3.20 -18.79 -1.34
CA GLY A 261 4.34 -19.56 -0.83
C GLY A 261 4.19 -21.08 -0.80
N GLN A 262 2.99 -21.62 -1.09
CA GLN A 262 2.72 -23.06 -0.91
C GLN A 262 3.66 -23.97 -1.72
N SER A 263 4.24 -23.49 -2.82
CA SER A 263 5.20 -24.26 -3.64
C SER A 263 6.68 -23.96 -3.37
N TRP A 264 7.02 -22.98 -2.53
CA TRP A 264 8.42 -22.51 -2.40
C TRP A 264 8.85 -22.02 -1.01
N LEU A 265 7.99 -22.01 0.01
CA LEU A 265 8.36 -21.72 1.40
C LEU A 265 7.91 -22.83 2.37
N PRO A 266 8.75 -23.20 3.36
CA PRO A 266 8.33 -24.07 4.45
C PRO A 266 7.21 -23.45 5.29
N ILE A 267 6.23 -24.26 5.67
CA ILE A 267 5.15 -23.88 6.59
C ILE A 267 5.69 -23.91 8.02
N GLU A 268 5.56 -22.80 8.75
CA GLU A 268 5.92 -22.69 10.18
C GLU A 268 4.67 -22.70 11.07
N ALA A 269 3.52 -22.28 10.55
CA ALA A 269 2.24 -22.35 11.23
C ALA A 269 1.14 -22.78 10.26
N ALA A 270 0.48 -23.90 10.55
CA ALA A 270 -0.54 -24.47 9.69
C ALA A 270 -1.75 -23.55 9.51
N TRP A 271 -2.43 -23.68 8.36
CA TRP A 271 -3.67 -22.98 8.05
C TRP A 271 -4.70 -23.17 9.15
N ARG A 272 -5.17 -22.07 9.73
CA ARG A 272 -6.14 -22.06 10.82
C ARG A 272 -7.05 -20.85 10.77
N PRO A 273 -8.25 -20.91 11.37
CA PRO A 273 -9.04 -19.70 11.59
C PRO A 273 -8.32 -18.76 12.57
N TRP A 274 -8.65 -17.47 12.46
CA TRP A 274 -8.33 -16.45 13.47
C TRP A 274 -9.59 -15.67 13.84
N HIS A 275 -9.63 -15.13 15.06
CA HIS A 275 -10.86 -14.62 15.67
C HIS A 275 -10.73 -13.19 16.21
N VAL A 276 -11.87 -12.49 16.22
CA VAL A 276 -12.03 -11.12 16.70
C VAL A 276 -13.41 -11.06 17.38
N ASP A 277 -13.48 -10.89 18.71
CA ASP A 277 -14.68 -11.07 19.58
C ASP A 277 -15.36 -12.44 19.44
N ASN A 278 -14.58 -13.53 19.53
CA ASN A 278 -15.08 -14.90 19.43
C ASN A 278 -15.76 -15.25 18.09
N GLU A 279 -15.67 -14.39 17.09
CA GLU A 279 -16.12 -14.67 15.72
C GLU A 279 -14.93 -14.93 14.79
N VAL A 280 -15.09 -15.87 13.86
CA VAL A 280 -14.10 -16.13 12.81
C VAL A 280 -13.95 -14.87 11.95
N ALA A 281 -12.80 -14.22 12.08
CA ALA A 281 -12.42 -13.04 11.32
C ALA A 281 -11.75 -13.39 9.99
N GLY A 282 -11.28 -14.63 9.83
CA GLY A 282 -10.77 -15.19 8.60
C GLY A 282 -9.87 -16.39 8.88
N TYR A 283 -8.90 -16.64 7.99
CA TYR A 283 -7.91 -17.71 8.13
C TYR A 283 -6.49 -17.18 7.95
N VAL A 284 -5.52 -17.83 8.57
CA VAL A 284 -4.11 -17.46 8.50
C VAL A 284 -3.23 -18.69 8.33
N ILE A 285 -2.14 -18.55 7.57
CA ILE A 285 -1.03 -19.50 7.46
C ILE A 285 0.29 -18.73 7.57
N GLY A 286 1.22 -19.30 8.33
CA GLY A 286 2.57 -18.78 8.49
C GLY A 286 3.56 -19.65 7.73
N TYR A 287 4.31 -19.02 6.84
CA TYR A 287 5.49 -19.57 6.19
C TYR A 287 6.74 -18.89 6.76
N LYS A 288 7.90 -19.50 6.53
CA LYS A 288 9.18 -18.86 6.89
C LYS A 288 9.37 -17.52 6.19
N GLY A 289 9.24 -16.43 6.95
CA GLY A 289 9.38 -15.05 6.49
C GLY A 289 8.14 -14.43 5.82
N LEU A 290 7.03 -15.17 5.71
CA LEU A 290 5.80 -14.69 5.07
C LEU A 290 4.56 -15.18 5.81
N VAL A 291 3.62 -14.28 6.10
CA VAL A 291 2.29 -14.61 6.63
C VAL A 291 1.25 -14.31 5.57
N PHE A 292 0.32 -15.24 5.35
CA PHE A 292 -0.86 -14.99 4.52
C PHE A 292 -2.12 -15.09 5.37
N ALA A 293 -2.97 -14.06 5.30
CA ALA A 293 -4.22 -14.00 6.04
C ALA A 293 -5.40 -13.62 5.13
N THR A 294 -6.56 -14.24 5.34
CA THR A 294 -7.82 -13.81 4.75
C THR A 294 -8.63 -13.01 5.76
N VAL A 295 -9.43 -12.06 5.27
CA VAL A 295 -10.37 -11.29 6.11
C VAL A 295 -11.80 -11.55 5.65
N ARG A 296 -12.55 -12.29 6.45
CA ARG A 296 -13.93 -12.69 6.18
C ARG A 296 -14.82 -11.45 6.09
N GLY A 297 -15.67 -11.40 5.06
CA GLY A 297 -16.69 -10.37 4.90
C GLY A 297 -16.16 -9.01 4.47
N ALA A 298 -14.88 -8.92 4.08
CA ALA A 298 -14.31 -7.72 3.48
C ALA A 298 -14.46 -7.72 1.96
N GLY A 299 -14.60 -6.54 1.36
CA GLY A 299 -14.29 -6.28 -0.05
C GLY A 299 -12.87 -5.73 -0.21
N HIS A 300 -12.48 -5.37 -1.44
CA HIS A 300 -11.11 -4.96 -1.79
C HIS A 300 -10.45 -4.01 -0.78
N MET A 301 -11.16 -2.93 -0.39
CA MET A 301 -10.75 -2.01 0.68
C MET A 301 -11.05 -2.62 2.07
N VAL A 302 -10.19 -3.54 2.52
CA VAL A 302 -10.41 -4.32 3.76
C VAL A 302 -10.73 -3.46 4.98
N PRO A 303 -9.98 -2.36 5.28
CA PRO A 303 -10.27 -1.53 6.44
C PRO A 303 -11.59 -0.76 6.34
N TYR A 304 -12.10 -0.51 5.14
CA TYR A 304 -13.41 0.10 4.96
C TYR A 304 -14.54 -0.89 5.31
N TYR A 305 -14.49 -2.12 4.78
CA TYR A 305 -15.56 -3.10 4.97
C TYR A 305 -15.53 -3.79 6.34
N GLN A 306 -14.34 -4.07 6.86
CA GLN A 306 -14.15 -4.80 8.12
C GLN A 306 -13.16 -4.06 9.04
N PRO A 307 -13.46 -2.81 9.45
CA PRO A 307 -12.51 -1.93 10.14
C PRO A 307 -11.92 -2.52 11.40
N ARG A 308 -12.73 -3.24 12.19
CA ARG A 308 -12.28 -3.86 13.43
C ARG A 308 -11.34 -5.04 13.20
N ARG A 309 -11.68 -5.92 12.23
CA ARG A 309 -10.85 -7.06 11.85
C ARG A 309 -9.55 -6.61 11.20
N ALA A 310 -9.61 -5.55 10.38
CA ALA A 310 -8.44 -4.93 9.76
C ALA A 310 -7.48 -4.36 10.81
N LEU A 311 -7.99 -3.64 11.82
CA LEU A 311 -7.15 -3.12 12.90
C LEU A 311 -6.50 -4.24 13.74
N ALA A 312 -7.23 -5.31 14.03
CA ALA A 312 -6.68 -6.46 14.76
C ALA A 312 -5.55 -7.16 13.96
N LEU A 313 -5.76 -7.33 12.65
CA LEU A 313 -4.75 -7.88 11.75
C LEU A 313 -3.51 -6.96 11.67
N PHE A 314 -3.73 -5.65 11.57
CA PHE A 314 -2.67 -4.65 11.57
C PHE A 314 -1.85 -4.64 12.86
N SER A 315 -2.50 -4.74 14.03
CA SER A 315 -1.81 -4.88 15.33
C SER A 315 -0.90 -6.10 15.34
N SER A 316 -1.43 -7.25 14.90
CA SER A 316 -0.70 -8.52 14.82
C SER A 316 0.54 -8.40 13.91
N PHE A 317 0.40 -7.69 12.77
CA PHE A 317 1.51 -7.41 11.85
C PHE A 317 2.62 -6.59 12.51
N LEU A 318 2.27 -5.50 13.21
CA LEU A 318 3.26 -4.65 13.87
C LEU A 318 4.00 -5.42 14.97
N GLU A 319 3.27 -6.17 15.78
CA GLU A 319 3.78 -6.99 16.88
C GLU A 319 4.61 -8.19 16.39
N GLY A 320 4.34 -8.68 15.17
CA GLY A 320 5.00 -9.87 14.63
C GLY A 320 4.40 -11.18 15.07
N GLU A 321 3.20 -11.16 15.60
CA GLU A 321 2.49 -12.33 16.08
C GLU A 321 1.40 -12.71 15.09
N LEU A 322 1.12 -14.01 14.96
CA LEU A 322 -0.01 -14.42 14.13
C LEU A 322 -1.33 -13.97 14.77
N PRO A 323 -2.37 -13.63 13.98
CA PRO A 323 -3.63 -13.14 14.51
C PRO A 323 -4.27 -14.11 15.52
N PRO A 324 -5.08 -13.59 16.48
CA PRO A 324 -5.59 -14.37 17.61
C PRO A 324 -6.30 -15.65 17.19
N ARG A 325 -6.21 -16.66 18.06
CA ARG A 325 -6.97 -17.90 17.89
C ARG A 325 -8.42 -17.73 18.29
#